data_AF-A0A166EMA5-F1
#
_entry.id   AF-A0A166EMA5-F1
#
_cell.length_a   1.000
_cell.length_b   1.000
_cell.length_c   1.000
_cell.angle_alpha   90.00
_cell.angle_beta   90.00
_cell.angle_gamma   90.00
#
_symmetry.space_group_name_H-M   'P 1'
#
loop_
_entity.id
_entity.type
_entity.pdbx_description
1 polymer ?
#
loop_
_entity_poly.entity_id
_entity_poly.type
_entity_poly.pdbx_seq_one_letter_code
_entity_poly.pdbx_strand_id
1 'polypeptide(L)'
;MAAGETFEETNTMLTGMMEDPGGANDWSEAHHAAFEVDKFALVHFTRKTESVPGTRRRRLLKGPSLTLGDIVIEPQDSAKLLGVHLDRTLKWKVQANAAHAKGMKYMMAAKRLSQGKRGVPGRLGVQLYTGVVVPKMLYAAEIWCSLIVEPEGRRKKKKGSVGFAKLLAPVQRLAGIFVTGAMKSTPTVTLDAHADFLPMAQLINRICHRAALRWGTKPEEHPLHGIVNFAFWTTVPGSPDTYPPPMRTLFEALGVKASNLEKIDIVRRSPYWSHAMEIYIAASKHESLADEMADTAPIRIYSDGSGLDGCIGAATVMFKRGAEAWDEEEQTSLRKYLGSEEEQTVYVGEQAGELMSLELL
;
A
#
# COMPACT_ATOMS: atom_id res chain seq x y z
N MET A 1 -25.20 -3.13 -3.79
CA MET A 1 -25.25 -1.95 -2.89
C MET A 1 -26.22 -0.99 -3.52
N ALA A 2 -27.15 -0.44 -2.74
CA ALA A 2 -28.11 0.56 -3.21
C ALA A 2 -27.80 1.92 -2.55
N ALA A 3 -28.13 3.00 -3.26
CA ALA A 3 -28.02 4.36 -2.76
C ALA A 3 -29.33 5.10 -3.07
N GLY A 4 -29.85 5.83 -2.09
CA GLY A 4 -31.14 6.53 -2.16
C GLY A 4 -31.25 7.54 -1.02
N GLU A 5 -32.34 8.29 -0.97
CA GLU A 5 -32.55 9.34 0.04
C GLU A 5 -33.02 8.78 1.39
N THR A 6 -33.71 7.63 1.35
CA THR A 6 -34.31 6.94 2.50
C THR A 6 -33.86 5.49 2.59
N PHE A 7 -33.98 4.88 3.77
CA PHE A 7 -33.60 3.47 3.93
C PHE A 7 -34.58 2.53 3.24
N GLU A 8 -35.86 2.89 3.24
CA GLU A 8 -36.96 2.19 2.60
C GLU A 8 -36.71 2.11 1.08
N GLU A 9 -36.38 3.23 0.45
CA GLU A 9 -36.00 3.28 -0.96
C GLU A 9 -34.80 2.36 -1.25
N THR A 10 -33.73 2.44 -0.44
CA THR A 10 -32.58 1.56 -0.64
C THR A 10 -32.90 0.08 -0.43
N ASN A 11 -33.81 -0.26 0.50
CA ASN A 11 -34.25 -1.63 0.71
C ASN A 11 -35.06 -2.13 -0.48
N THR A 12 -36.00 -1.34 -1.02
CA THR A 12 -36.74 -1.69 -2.24
C THR A 12 -35.79 -1.96 -3.40
N MET A 13 -34.76 -1.13 -3.60
CA MET A 13 -33.75 -1.37 -4.62
C MET A 13 -32.95 -2.66 -4.37
N LEU A 14 -32.57 -2.95 -3.12
CA LEU A 14 -31.89 -4.20 -2.79
C LEU A 14 -32.76 -5.43 -3.01
N THR A 15 -34.05 -5.35 -2.67
CA THR A 15 -35.05 -6.40 -2.96
C THR A 15 -35.18 -6.59 -4.46
N GLY A 16 -35.34 -5.52 -5.24
CA GLY A 16 -35.42 -5.61 -6.71
C GLY A 16 -34.17 -6.23 -7.34
N MET A 17 -32.96 -5.86 -6.88
CA MET A 17 -31.70 -6.51 -7.33
C MET A 17 -31.69 -8.03 -7.12
N MET A 18 -32.42 -8.53 -6.11
CA MET A 18 -32.50 -9.95 -5.79
C MET A 18 -33.66 -10.65 -6.52
N GLU A 19 -34.86 -10.06 -6.46
CA GLU A 19 -36.13 -10.71 -6.76
C GLU A 19 -36.75 -10.32 -8.11
N ASP A 20 -36.35 -9.19 -8.71
CA ASP A 20 -36.90 -8.78 -10.01
C ASP A 20 -36.47 -9.76 -11.12
N PRO A 21 -37.25 -9.89 -12.22
CA PRO A 21 -36.87 -10.72 -13.35
C PRO A 21 -35.48 -10.37 -13.91
N GLY A 22 -34.63 -11.36 -14.07
CA GLY A 22 -33.20 -11.21 -14.42
C GLY A 22 -32.29 -10.80 -13.25
N GLY A 23 -32.84 -10.74 -12.02
CA GLY A 23 -32.13 -10.45 -10.79
C GLY A 23 -31.27 -11.61 -10.29
N ALA A 24 -30.75 -11.46 -9.07
CA ALA A 24 -29.83 -12.44 -8.50
C ALA A 24 -30.47 -13.83 -8.32
N ASN A 25 -31.75 -13.91 -7.96
CA ASN A 25 -32.44 -15.19 -7.76
C ASN A 25 -32.54 -15.99 -9.06
N ASP A 26 -32.96 -15.36 -10.16
CA ASP A 26 -32.98 -15.98 -11.50
C ASP A 26 -31.59 -16.47 -11.92
N TRP A 27 -30.55 -15.65 -11.66
CA TRP A 27 -29.16 -16.06 -11.90
C TRP A 27 -28.77 -17.29 -11.07
N SER A 28 -29.11 -17.30 -9.78
CA SER A 28 -28.83 -18.40 -8.85
C SER A 28 -29.51 -19.70 -9.32
N GLU A 29 -30.77 -19.62 -9.74
CA GLU A 29 -31.51 -20.77 -10.28
C GLU A 29 -30.88 -21.29 -11.58
N ALA A 30 -30.61 -20.39 -12.53
CA ALA A 30 -30.03 -20.74 -13.83
C ALA A 30 -28.63 -21.37 -13.73
N HIS A 31 -27.86 -21.02 -12.70
CA HIS A 31 -26.50 -21.53 -12.48
C HIS A 31 -26.43 -22.62 -11.39
N HIS A 32 -27.57 -23.04 -10.83
CA HIS A 32 -27.65 -23.99 -9.71
C HIS A 32 -26.74 -23.61 -8.53
N ALA A 33 -26.63 -22.32 -8.25
CA ALA A 33 -25.73 -21.73 -7.26
C ALA A 33 -26.53 -20.95 -6.22
N ALA A 34 -27.14 -21.68 -5.28
CA ALA A 34 -28.03 -21.11 -4.27
C ALA A 34 -27.30 -20.14 -3.32
N PHE A 35 -27.94 -19.01 -3.01
CA PHE A 35 -27.47 -18.09 -1.98
C PHE A 35 -27.81 -18.61 -0.58
N GLU A 36 -26.84 -18.49 0.32
CA GLU A 36 -27.01 -18.72 1.75
C GLU A 36 -27.44 -17.37 2.39
N VAL A 37 -28.71 -17.03 2.23
CA VAL A 37 -29.29 -15.71 2.58
C VAL A 37 -29.18 -15.43 4.09
N ASP A 38 -29.13 -16.45 4.93
CA ASP A 38 -28.87 -16.35 6.37
C ASP A 38 -27.47 -15.79 6.71
N LYS A 39 -26.51 -15.87 5.78
CA LYS A 39 -25.20 -15.22 5.90
C LYS A 39 -25.19 -13.77 5.42
N PHE A 40 -26.29 -13.26 4.88
CA PHE A 40 -26.34 -11.88 4.43
C PHE A 40 -26.26 -10.94 5.63
N ALA A 41 -25.59 -9.81 5.42
CA ALA A 41 -25.49 -8.75 6.41
C ALA A 41 -26.02 -7.45 5.81
N LEU A 42 -27.03 -6.87 6.46
CA LEU A 42 -27.58 -5.57 6.11
C LEU A 42 -26.91 -4.48 6.93
N VAL A 43 -26.31 -3.48 6.26
CA VAL A 43 -25.73 -2.31 6.92
C VAL A 43 -26.25 -1.04 6.27
N HIS A 44 -26.96 -0.25 7.07
CA HIS A 44 -27.43 1.07 6.67
C HIS A 44 -26.37 2.13 6.94
N PHE A 45 -25.68 2.58 5.89
CA PHE A 45 -24.64 3.61 5.99
C PHE A 45 -25.26 5.00 6.19
N THR A 46 -25.10 5.56 7.39
CA THR A 46 -25.58 6.90 7.73
C THR A 46 -24.76 7.53 8.84
N ARG A 47 -24.67 8.86 8.80
CA ARG A 47 -24.23 9.68 9.95
C ARG A 47 -25.37 10.49 10.57
N LYS A 48 -26.59 10.36 10.04
CA LYS A 48 -27.78 11.00 10.61
C LYS A 48 -28.05 10.42 12.00
N THR A 49 -28.44 11.29 12.91
CA THR A 49 -28.75 10.92 14.29
C THR A 49 -30.14 11.42 14.64
N GLU A 50 -30.81 10.72 15.54
CA GLU A 50 -32.11 11.09 16.09
C GLU A 50 -32.00 11.31 17.61
N SER A 51 -32.92 12.11 18.16
CA SER A 51 -33.01 12.30 19.60
C SER A 51 -33.57 11.03 20.24
N VAL A 52 -32.98 10.61 21.36
CA VAL A 52 -33.55 9.49 22.13
C VAL A 52 -34.70 10.05 22.97
N PRO A 53 -35.94 9.54 22.81
CA PRO A 53 -37.10 10.02 23.56
C PRO A 53 -36.82 10.04 25.07
N GLY A 54 -37.18 11.13 25.74
CA GLY A 54 -36.99 11.30 27.18
C GLY A 54 -35.55 11.62 27.63
N THR A 55 -34.60 11.83 26.70
CA THR A 55 -33.22 12.21 27.06
C THR A 55 -32.67 13.32 26.15
N ARG A 56 -31.59 13.98 26.60
CA ARG A 56 -30.80 14.89 25.76
C ARG A 56 -29.80 14.15 24.83
N ARG A 57 -29.79 12.81 24.85
CA ARG A 57 -28.84 12.01 24.07
C ARG A 57 -29.35 11.83 22.64
N ARG A 58 -28.41 11.71 21.71
CA ARG A 58 -28.69 11.36 20.31
C ARG A 58 -28.13 9.99 19.99
N ARG A 59 -28.82 9.23 19.13
CA ARG A 59 -28.35 7.93 18.61
C ARG A 59 -28.34 7.94 17.09
N LEU A 60 -27.59 7.04 16.46
CA LEU A 60 -27.61 6.89 15.01
C LEU A 60 -28.97 6.38 14.54
N LEU A 61 -29.49 6.98 13.47
CA LEU A 61 -30.78 6.62 12.88
C LEU A 61 -30.79 5.14 12.45
N LYS A 62 -31.60 4.31 13.10
CA LYS A 62 -31.72 2.88 12.78
C LYS A 62 -32.61 2.71 11.54
N GLY A 63 -32.14 1.95 10.56
CA GLY A 63 -32.96 1.60 9.40
C GLY A 63 -33.84 0.38 9.64
N PRO A 64 -34.82 0.12 8.76
CA PRO A 64 -35.68 -1.06 8.80
C PRO A 64 -34.91 -2.32 8.40
N SER A 65 -35.43 -3.48 8.78
CA SER A 65 -34.99 -4.78 8.27
C SER A 65 -35.30 -4.92 6.78
N LEU A 66 -34.55 -5.79 6.12
CA LEU A 66 -34.76 -6.16 4.72
C LEU A 66 -35.41 -7.54 4.69
N THR A 67 -36.55 -7.66 4.03
CA THR A 67 -37.18 -8.96 3.77
C THR A 67 -36.80 -9.41 2.36
N LEU A 68 -36.26 -10.62 2.24
CA LEU A 68 -36.00 -11.30 0.96
C LEU A 68 -36.72 -12.64 1.01
N GLY A 69 -37.77 -12.80 0.20
CA GLY A 69 -38.71 -13.92 0.31
C GLY A 69 -39.25 -14.07 1.75
N ASP A 70 -39.04 -15.25 2.34
CA ASP A 70 -39.47 -15.56 3.71
C ASP A 70 -38.42 -15.19 4.79
N ILE A 71 -37.28 -14.64 4.40
CA ILE A 71 -36.15 -14.35 5.31
C ILE A 71 -36.09 -12.87 5.64
N VAL A 72 -36.05 -12.56 6.94
CA VAL A 72 -35.87 -11.20 7.45
C VAL A 72 -34.42 -11.00 7.90
N ILE A 73 -33.74 -10.06 7.26
CA ILE A 73 -32.35 -9.68 7.55
C ILE A 73 -32.35 -8.42 8.40
N GLU A 74 -31.90 -8.57 9.64
CA GLU A 74 -31.81 -7.47 10.61
C GLU A 74 -30.61 -6.53 10.32
N PRO A 75 -30.77 -5.21 10.45
CA PRO A 75 -29.68 -4.27 10.30
C PRO A 75 -28.61 -4.45 11.37
N GLN A 76 -27.35 -4.45 10.93
CA GLN A 76 -26.18 -4.57 11.79
C GLN A 76 -25.41 -3.24 11.87
N ASP A 77 -24.72 -3.03 13.00
CA ASP A 77 -23.89 -1.83 13.19
C ASP A 77 -22.58 -1.87 12.40
N SER A 78 -22.13 -3.08 12.04
CA SER A 78 -21.00 -3.29 11.14
C SER A 78 -21.07 -4.66 10.49
N ALA A 79 -20.61 -4.76 9.24
CA ALA A 79 -20.42 -6.04 8.56
C ALA A 79 -18.99 -6.16 8.03
N LYS A 80 -18.53 -7.38 7.81
CA LYS A 80 -17.18 -7.65 7.29
C LYS A 80 -17.26 -7.99 5.81
N LEU A 81 -16.60 -7.19 4.97
CA LEU A 81 -16.50 -7.40 3.52
C LEU A 81 -15.03 -7.55 3.14
N LEU A 82 -14.67 -8.65 2.46
CA LEU A 82 -13.30 -8.93 1.99
C LEU A 82 -12.19 -8.75 3.05
N GLY A 83 -12.51 -8.98 4.33
CA GLY A 83 -11.57 -8.82 5.44
C GLY A 83 -11.62 -7.48 6.18
N VAL A 84 -12.40 -6.51 5.71
CA VAL A 84 -12.54 -5.16 6.28
C VAL A 84 -13.91 -5.00 6.94
N HIS A 85 -13.94 -4.46 8.16
CA HIS A 85 -15.18 -4.12 8.85
C HIS A 85 -15.69 -2.74 8.39
N LEU A 86 -16.88 -2.73 7.80
CA LEU A 86 -17.62 -1.53 7.40
C LEU A 86 -18.62 -1.21 8.51
N ASP A 87 -18.37 -0.13 9.28
CA ASP A 87 -19.35 0.38 10.25
C ASP A 87 -20.33 1.37 9.61
N ARG A 88 -21.53 1.50 10.18
CA ARG A 88 -22.59 2.39 9.67
C ARG A 88 -22.15 3.83 9.38
N THR A 89 -21.15 4.34 10.09
CA THR A 89 -20.68 5.72 9.92
C THR A 89 -19.46 5.86 9.02
N LEU A 90 -18.88 4.74 8.59
CA LEU A 90 -17.58 4.65 7.91
C LEU A 90 -16.52 5.47 8.66
N LYS A 91 -16.52 5.37 10.00
CA LYS A 91 -15.49 5.99 10.86
C LYS A 91 -14.36 5.03 11.19
N TRP A 92 -14.48 3.77 10.77
CA TRP A 92 -13.47 2.72 10.82
C TRP A 92 -13.01 2.31 12.22
N LYS A 93 -13.75 2.70 13.27
CA LYS A 93 -13.38 2.35 14.66
C LYS A 93 -13.42 0.84 14.89
N VAL A 94 -14.45 0.17 14.38
CA VAL A 94 -14.59 -1.28 14.49
C VAL A 94 -13.42 -1.97 13.79
N GLN A 95 -13.09 -1.52 12.57
CA GLN A 95 -11.94 -2.02 11.81
C GLN A 95 -10.60 -1.77 12.53
N ALA A 96 -10.37 -0.58 13.06
CA ALA A 96 -9.12 -0.26 13.77
C ALA A 96 -8.93 -1.10 15.04
N ASN A 97 -10.00 -1.37 15.79
CA ASN A 97 -9.97 -2.26 16.94
C ASN A 97 -9.74 -3.72 16.52
N ALA A 98 -10.39 -4.18 15.45
CA ALA A 98 -10.16 -5.52 14.90
C ALA A 98 -8.72 -5.68 14.40
N ALA A 99 -8.16 -4.66 13.76
CA ALA A 99 -6.76 -4.59 13.36
C ALA A 99 -5.82 -4.69 14.57
N HIS A 100 -6.06 -3.91 15.62
CA HIS A 100 -5.29 -3.98 16.86
C HIS A 100 -5.35 -5.37 17.50
N ALA A 101 -6.55 -5.93 17.67
CA ALA A 101 -6.72 -7.27 18.24
C ALA A 101 -6.00 -8.35 17.41
N LYS A 102 -6.07 -8.25 16.08
CA LYS A 102 -5.37 -9.15 15.17
C LYS A 102 -3.85 -8.98 15.26
N GLY A 103 -3.34 -7.75 15.24
CA GLY A 103 -1.91 -7.47 15.44
C GLY A 103 -1.41 -8.03 16.76
N MET A 104 -2.14 -7.80 17.86
CA MET A 104 -1.82 -8.35 19.17
C MET A 104 -1.82 -9.88 19.19
N LYS A 105 -2.82 -10.53 18.57
CA LYS A 105 -2.89 -11.99 18.45
C LYS A 105 -1.65 -12.58 17.79
N TYR A 106 -1.24 -12.04 16.64
CA TYR A 106 -0.07 -12.54 15.91
C TYR A 106 1.23 -12.20 16.64
N MET A 107 1.34 -11.02 17.24
CA MET A 107 2.53 -10.63 17.99
C MET A 107 2.71 -11.48 19.25
N MET A 108 1.64 -11.77 19.97
CA MET A 108 1.69 -12.68 21.13
C MET A 108 2.07 -14.11 20.71
N ALA A 109 1.64 -14.55 19.53
CA ALA A 109 2.09 -15.83 18.98
C ALA A 109 3.58 -15.83 18.65
N ALA A 110 4.08 -14.79 17.96
CA ALA A 110 5.50 -14.64 17.64
C ALA A 110 6.37 -14.57 18.91
N LYS A 111 5.90 -13.86 19.94
CA LYS A 111 6.61 -13.74 21.22
C LYS A 111 6.81 -15.07 21.94
N ARG A 112 5.95 -16.07 21.72
CA ARG A 112 6.18 -17.42 22.30
C ARG A 112 7.45 -18.08 21.77
N LEU A 113 7.98 -17.60 20.64
CA LEU A 113 9.20 -18.11 20.03
C LEU A 113 10.49 -17.50 20.65
N SER A 114 10.40 -16.48 21.51
CA SER A 114 11.58 -15.85 22.14
C SER A 114 11.98 -16.54 23.46
N GLN A 115 12.18 -17.86 23.46
CA GLN A 115 12.61 -18.59 24.67
C GLN A 115 14.13 -18.57 24.86
N GLY A 116 14.63 -17.51 25.52
CA GLY A 116 16.00 -17.43 26.05
C GLY A 116 17.10 -17.59 24.98
N LYS A 117 18.19 -18.27 25.34
CA LYS A 117 19.36 -18.51 24.45
C LYS A 117 19.03 -19.31 23.18
N ARG A 118 17.88 -20.00 23.13
CA ARG A 118 17.41 -20.79 21.98
C ARG A 118 16.23 -20.12 21.26
N GLY A 119 15.94 -18.87 21.60
CA GLY A 119 14.87 -18.11 20.98
C GLY A 119 15.19 -17.68 19.55
N VAL A 120 14.18 -17.18 18.86
CA VAL A 120 14.32 -16.63 17.50
C VAL A 120 15.33 -15.47 17.50
N PRO A 121 16.36 -15.50 16.65
CA PRO A 121 17.28 -14.38 16.46
C PRO A 121 16.54 -13.09 16.07
N GLY A 122 17.02 -11.93 16.56
CA GLY A 122 16.37 -10.64 16.32
C GLY A 122 16.08 -10.36 14.83
N ARG A 123 17.00 -10.70 13.93
CA ARG A 123 16.82 -10.59 12.46
C ARG A 123 15.58 -11.34 11.96
N LEU A 124 15.37 -12.58 12.42
CA LEU A 124 14.18 -13.36 12.07
C LEU A 124 12.93 -12.78 12.78
N GLY A 125 13.10 -12.18 13.96
CA GLY A 125 12.03 -11.46 14.64
C GLY A 125 11.54 -10.24 13.85
N VAL A 126 12.45 -9.47 13.24
CA VAL A 126 12.13 -8.38 12.30
C VAL A 126 11.31 -8.93 11.15
N GLN A 127 11.75 -10.02 10.52
CA GLN A 127 11.03 -10.67 9.41
C GLN A 127 9.63 -11.16 9.81
N LEU A 128 9.47 -11.75 10.99
CA LEU A 128 8.15 -12.15 11.50
C LEU A 128 7.22 -10.95 11.69
N TYR A 129 7.73 -9.86 12.27
CA TYR A 129 6.92 -8.65 12.45
C TYR A 129 6.53 -8.02 11.12
N THR A 130 7.50 -7.75 10.24
CA THR A 130 7.28 -7.03 8.98
C THR A 130 6.57 -7.89 7.92
N GLY A 131 6.84 -9.20 7.90
CA GLY A 131 6.28 -10.14 6.93
C GLY A 131 4.94 -10.75 7.33
N VAL A 132 4.62 -10.82 8.64
CA VAL A 132 3.40 -11.47 9.13
C VAL A 132 2.51 -10.51 9.90
N VAL A 133 3.02 -9.90 10.96
CA VAL A 133 2.19 -9.09 11.88
C VAL A 133 1.67 -7.84 11.18
N VAL A 134 2.56 -7.06 10.56
CA VAL A 134 2.22 -5.81 9.87
C VAL A 134 1.19 -6.04 8.75
N PRO A 135 1.37 -6.96 7.79
CA PRO A 135 0.39 -7.18 6.72
C PRO A 135 -0.97 -7.69 7.23
N LYS A 136 -0.99 -8.50 8.31
CA LYS A 136 -2.25 -9.00 8.88
C LYS A 136 -3.01 -7.91 9.65
N MET A 137 -2.29 -7.03 10.35
CA MET A 137 -2.82 -5.92 11.14
C MET A 137 -3.27 -4.76 10.26
N LEU A 138 -2.43 -4.31 9.33
CA LEU A 138 -2.66 -3.15 8.45
C LEU A 138 -3.23 -3.56 7.09
N TYR A 139 -3.94 -4.69 7.03
CA TYR A 139 -4.63 -5.11 5.82
C TYR A 139 -5.62 -4.03 5.36
N ALA A 140 -5.52 -3.67 4.08
CA ALA A 140 -6.33 -2.62 3.44
C ALA A 140 -6.30 -1.27 4.17
N ALA A 141 -5.20 -0.92 4.85
CA ALA A 141 -5.07 0.34 5.58
C ALA A 141 -5.32 1.57 4.68
N GLU A 142 -5.03 1.49 3.39
CA GLU A 142 -5.35 2.51 2.39
C GLU A 142 -6.85 2.80 2.22
N ILE A 143 -7.73 1.91 2.67
CA ILE A 143 -9.20 2.10 2.64
C ILE A 143 -9.69 2.78 3.93
N TRP A 144 -9.15 2.41 5.08
CA TRP A 144 -9.69 2.80 6.38
C TRP A 144 -8.79 3.76 7.19
N CYS A 145 -7.58 4.06 6.70
CA CYS A 145 -6.71 5.10 7.22
C CYS A 145 -6.60 6.28 6.25
N SER A 146 -6.43 7.47 6.82
CA SER A 146 -6.04 8.69 6.10
C SER A 146 -4.62 9.09 6.50
N LEU A 147 -3.95 9.79 5.57
CA LEU A 147 -2.57 10.25 5.79
C LEU A 147 -2.46 11.12 7.03
N ILE A 148 -1.45 10.81 7.82
CA ILE A 148 -1.11 11.54 9.02
C ILE A 148 -0.18 12.67 8.62
N VAL A 149 -0.77 13.85 8.46
CA VAL A 149 -0.05 15.07 8.05
C VAL A 149 0.10 16.03 9.22
N GLU A 150 1.25 16.71 9.27
CA GLU A 150 1.48 17.84 10.15
C GLU A 150 1.22 19.14 9.37
N PRO A 151 0.10 19.85 9.62
CA PRO A 151 -0.18 21.09 8.90
C PRO A 151 0.88 22.16 9.19
N GLU A 152 1.21 23.00 8.22
CA GLU A 152 2.08 24.17 8.42
C GLU A 152 1.36 25.29 9.21
N GLY A 153 2.09 26.07 10.03
CA GLY A 153 1.54 27.15 10.86
C GLY A 153 1.52 26.92 12.39
N ARG A 154 1.05 27.90 13.19
CA ARG A 154 1.25 27.98 14.66
C ARG A 154 0.32 27.12 15.54
N ARG A 155 -0.70 26.45 15.01
CA ARG A 155 -1.63 25.58 15.77
C ARG A 155 -1.66 24.16 15.20
N LYS A 156 -0.56 23.41 15.36
CA LYS A 156 -0.35 22.09 14.73
C LYS A 156 -0.80 20.95 15.63
N LYS A 157 -2.00 20.42 15.40
CA LYS A 157 -2.30 19.02 15.76
C LYS A 157 -2.19 18.18 14.50
N LYS A 158 -1.47 17.07 14.56
CA LYS A 158 -1.48 16.04 13.51
C LYS A 158 -2.93 15.73 13.13
N LYS A 159 -3.21 15.73 11.83
CA LYS A 159 -4.53 15.35 11.27
C LYS A 159 -4.46 13.94 10.71
N GLY A 160 -5.61 13.37 10.35
CA GLY A 160 -5.72 12.02 9.80
C GLY A 160 -5.80 10.92 10.86
N SER A 161 -5.32 9.71 10.53
CA SER A 161 -5.44 8.51 11.37
C SER A 161 -4.52 8.44 12.59
N VAL A 162 -4.25 9.57 13.23
CA VAL A 162 -3.40 9.69 14.45
C VAL A 162 -3.92 8.80 15.57
N GLY A 163 -5.24 8.75 15.76
CA GLY A 163 -5.87 7.90 16.77
C GLY A 163 -5.61 6.40 16.50
N PHE A 164 -5.64 5.98 15.24
CA PHE A 164 -5.37 4.59 14.86
C PHE A 164 -3.89 4.27 15.01
N ALA A 165 -2.99 5.18 14.63
CA ALA A 165 -1.56 5.00 14.87
C ALA A 165 -1.26 4.81 16.38
N LYS A 166 -1.88 5.62 17.24
CA LYS A 166 -1.76 5.48 18.71
C LYS A 166 -2.33 4.15 19.22
N LEU A 167 -3.47 3.72 18.68
CA LEU A 167 -4.09 2.43 19.02
C LEU A 167 -3.19 1.25 18.64
N LEU A 168 -2.47 1.33 17.51
CA LEU A 168 -1.66 0.23 16.99
C LEU A 168 -0.22 0.22 17.50
N ALA A 169 0.30 1.36 17.96
CA ALA A 169 1.66 1.49 18.49
C ALA A 169 2.04 0.48 19.60
N PRO A 170 1.15 0.04 20.50
CA PRO A 170 1.47 -1.01 21.48
C PRO A 170 1.90 -2.34 20.85
N VAL A 171 1.34 -2.71 19.69
CA VAL A 171 1.74 -3.92 18.96
C VAL A 171 3.18 -3.79 18.46
N GLN A 172 3.54 -2.64 17.90
CA GLN A 172 4.91 -2.37 17.47
C GLN A 172 5.89 -2.31 18.63
N ARG A 173 5.53 -1.66 19.74
CA ARG A 173 6.36 -1.64 20.95
C ARG A 173 6.69 -3.06 21.43
N LEU A 174 5.68 -3.94 21.42
CA LEU A 174 5.88 -5.35 21.77
C LEU A 174 6.82 -6.06 20.80
N ALA A 175 6.71 -5.76 19.51
CA ALA A 175 7.64 -6.26 18.49
C ALA A 175 9.07 -5.75 18.72
N GLY A 176 9.25 -4.46 19.01
CA GLY A 176 10.56 -3.87 19.28
C GLY A 176 11.25 -4.53 20.49
N ILE A 177 10.51 -4.76 21.58
CA ILE A 177 11.03 -5.51 22.74
C ILE A 177 11.39 -6.94 22.36
N PHE A 178 10.53 -7.62 21.60
CA PHE A 178 10.75 -9.01 21.16
C PHE A 178 11.99 -9.15 20.28
N VAL A 179 12.19 -8.22 19.33
CA VAL A 179 13.32 -8.24 18.39
C VAL A 179 14.64 -7.91 19.08
N THR A 180 14.64 -6.87 19.92
CA THR A 180 15.87 -6.35 20.53
C THR A 180 16.27 -7.07 21.81
N GLY A 181 15.31 -7.75 22.47
CA GLY A 181 15.51 -8.29 23.82
C GLY A 181 15.64 -7.20 24.91
N ALA A 182 15.36 -5.94 24.58
CA ALA A 182 15.51 -4.82 25.50
C ALA A 182 14.49 -4.84 26.65
N MET A 183 14.79 -4.10 27.71
CA MET A 183 13.92 -4.00 28.87
C MET A 183 12.59 -3.34 28.54
N LYS A 184 11.54 -3.68 29.29
CA LYS A 184 10.20 -3.07 29.15
C LYS A 184 10.19 -1.56 29.39
N SER A 185 11.20 -1.01 30.07
CA SER A 185 11.39 0.42 30.32
C SER A 185 12.04 1.16 29.15
N THR A 186 12.63 0.45 28.18
CA THR A 186 13.32 1.08 27.05
C THR A 186 12.34 1.95 26.24
N PRO A 187 12.72 3.20 25.88
CA PRO A 187 11.88 4.09 25.06
C PRO A 187 11.52 3.47 23.71
N THR A 188 10.28 3.65 23.24
CA THR A 188 9.82 3.08 21.95
C THR A 188 10.65 3.58 20.77
N VAL A 189 11.05 4.85 20.78
CA VAL A 189 11.87 5.44 19.70
C VAL A 189 13.22 4.71 19.57
N THR A 190 13.84 4.36 20.70
CA THR A 190 15.09 3.57 20.73
C THR A 190 14.87 2.15 20.21
N LEU A 191 13.77 1.50 20.60
CA LEU A 191 13.43 0.16 20.11
C LEU A 191 13.21 0.16 18.59
N ASP A 192 12.45 1.12 18.09
CA ASP A 192 12.14 1.26 16.67
C ASP A 192 13.43 1.51 15.86
N ALA A 193 14.33 2.37 16.35
CA ALA A 193 15.61 2.64 15.70
C ALA A 193 16.52 1.40 15.64
N HIS A 194 16.63 0.63 16.73
CA HIS A 194 17.46 -0.58 16.75
C HIS A 194 16.89 -1.74 15.93
N ALA A 195 15.57 -1.77 15.73
CA ALA A 195 14.90 -2.80 14.94
C ALA A 195 14.63 -2.38 13.48
N ASP A 196 15.08 -1.19 13.07
CA ASP A 196 14.77 -0.58 11.77
C ASP A 196 13.26 -0.52 11.47
N PHE A 197 12.47 -0.18 12.49
CA PHE A 197 11.04 0.01 12.35
C PHE A 197 10.71 1.48 12.12
N LEU A 198 9.93 1.75 11.08
CA LEU A 198 9.26 3.04 10.96
C LEU A 198 8.30 3.21 12.14
N PRO A 199 8.22 4.39 12.77
CA PRO A 199 7.19 4.62 13.78
C PRO A 199 5.81 4.43 13.16
N MET A 200 4.84 3.94 13.94
CA MET A 200 3.55 3.46 13.43
C MET A 200 2.81 4.45 12.50
N ALA A 201 2.90 5.75 12.78
CA ALA A 201 2.28 6.77 11.93
C ALA A 201 2.93 6.82 10.53
N GLN A 202 4.26 6.77 10.46
CA GLN A 202 5.03 6.74 9.23
C GLN A 202 4.83 5.42 8.48
N LEU A 203 4.69 4.30 9.19
CA LEU A 203 4.36 3.01 8.58
C LEU A 203 3.00 3.05 7.88
N ILE A 204 1.97 3.60 8.54
CA ILE A 204 0.64 3.79 7.93
C ILE A 204 0.75 4.71 6.71
N ASN A 205 1.44 5.85 6.84
CA ASN A 205 1.63 6.77 5.71
C ASN A 205 2.34 6.09 4.54
N ARG A 206 3.40 5.30 4.78
CA ARG A 206 4.12 4.56 3.74
C ARG A 206 3.19 3.61 2.99
N ILE A 207 2.33 2.87 3.70
CA ILE A 207 1.36 1.96 3.08
C ILE A 207 0.37 2.74 2.21
N CYS A 208 -0.22 3.80 2.76
CA CYS A 208 -1.19 4.63 2.07
C CYS A 208 -0.57 5.35 0.84
N HIS A 209 0.63 5.91 0.97
CA HIS A 209 1.38 6.51 -0.15
C HIS A 209 1.62 5.49 -1.26
N ARG A 210 2.13 4.31 -0.89
CA ARG A 210 2.42 3.25 -1.85
C ARG A 210 1.16 2.78 -2.57
N ALA A 211 0.02 2.70 -1.88
CA ALA A 211 -1.25 2.36 -2.49
C ALA A 211 -1.71 3.42 -3.50
N ALA A 212 -1.68 4.70 -3.11
CA ALA A 212 -2.04 5.81 -3.99
C ALA A 212 -1.16 5.87 -5.25
N LEU A 213 0.17 5.76 -5.10
CA LEU A 213 1.08 5.71 -6.24
C LEU A 213 0.79 4.51 -7.15
N ARG A 214 0.56 3.32 -6.57
CA ARG A 214 0.19 2.11 -7.34
C ARG A 214 -1.12 2.24 -8.09
N TRP A 215 -2.07 3.03 -7.60
CA TRP A 215 -3.31 3.29 -8.30
C TRP A 215 -3.11 4.32 -9.42
N GLY A 216 -2.40 5.41 -9.14
CA GLY A 216 -2.21 6.51 -10.08
C GLY A 216 -1.30 6.17 -11.26
N THR A 217 -0.33 5.28 -11.07
CA THR A 217 0.62 4.84 -12.11
C THR A 217 0.06 3.78 -13.06
N LYS A 218 -1.22 3.40 -12.93
CA LYS A 218 -1.81 2.37 -13.81
C LYS A 218 -2.12 2.92 -15.21
N PRO A 219 -1.78 2.19 -16.28
CA PRO A 219 -2.06 2.60 -17.65
C PRO A 219 -3.57 2.51 -17.95
N GLU A 220 -4.01 3.08 -19.07
CA GLU A 220 -5.43 3.26 -19.38
C GLU A 220 -6.19 1.94 -19.53
N GLU A 221 -5.50 0.89 -19.98
CA GLU A 221 -6.05 -0.46 -20.19
C GLU A 221 -6.32 -1.18 -18.86
N HIS A 222 -5.81 -0.67 -17.75
CA HIS A 222 -6.02 -1.30 -16.46
C HIS A 222 -7.44 -1.04 -15.92
N PRO A 223 -8.16 -2.06 -15.40
CA PRO A 223 -9.55 -1.90 -14.93
C PRO A 223 -9.75 -0.83 -13.85
N LEU A 224 -8.72 -0.54 -13.05
CA LEU A 224 -8.79 0.52 -12.02
C LEU A 224 -8.55 1.93 -12.57
N HIS A 225 -8.02 2.10 -13.78
CA HIS A 225 -7.67 3.42 -14.31
C HIS A 225 -8.91 4.34 -14.37
N GLY A 226 -9.99 3.84 -14.96
CA GLY A 226 -11.27 4.56 -15.01
C GLY A 226 -11.82 4.89 -13.63
N ILE A 227 -11.76 3.95 -12.67
CA ILE A 227 -12.24 4.15 -11.29
C ILE A 227 -11.41 5.22 -10.56
N VAL A 228 -10.09 5.18 -10.71
CA VAL A 228 -9.19 6.15 -10.09
C VAL A 228 -9.47 7.54 -10.66
N ASN A 229 -9.55 7.69 -11.99
CA ASN A 229 -9.89 8.95 -12.62
C ASN A 229 -11.29 9.44 -12.20
N PHE A 230 -12.29 8.56 -12.20
CA PHE A 230 -13.64 8.88 -11.75
C PHE A 230 -13.64 9.46 -10.33
N ALA A 231 -12.92 8.82 -9.40
CA ALA A 231 -12.82 9.29 -8.02
C ALA A 231 -12.20 10.70 -7.87
N PHE A 232 -11.49 11.19 -8.91
CA PHE A 232 -11.03 12.57 -9.02
C PHE A 232 -12.02 13.52 -9.70
N TRP A 233 -12.78 13.04 -10.71
CA TRP A 233 -13.61 13.88 -11.58
C TRP A 233 -15.05 14.04 -11.13
N THR A 234 -15.68 13.03 -10.55
CA THR A 234 -17.12 13.11 -10.17
C THR A 234 -17.38 13.87 -8.88
N THR A 235 -16.31 14.36 -8.27
CA THR A 235 -16.38 15.33 -7.21
C THR A 235 -16.55 16.71 -7.82
N VAL A 236 -17.81 17.09 -8.05
CA VAL A 236 -18.20 18.38 -8.61
C VAL A 236 -17.48 19.50 -7.86
N PRO A 237 -16.65 20.32 -8.52
CA PRO A 237 -16.09 21.52 -7.91
C PRO A 237 -17.23 22.40 -7.38
N GLY A 238 -17.31 22.56 -6.04
CA GLY A 238 -18.37 23.33 -5.39
C GLY A 238 -19.51 22.51 -4.78
N SER A 239 -19.58 21.19 -4.98
CA SER A 239 -20.41 20.31 -4.15
C SER A 239 -19.68 20.00 -2.84
N PRO A 240 -20.30 20.20 -1.66
CA PRO A 240 -19.80 19.63 -0.43
C PRO A 240 -20.09 18.13 -0.48
N ASP A 241 -19.22 17.38 -1.17
CA ASP A 241 -19.14 15.94 -0.96
C ASP A 241 -18.89 15.74 0.53
N THR A 242 -19.99 15.46 1.25
CA THR A 242 -19.99 15.55 2.70
C THR A 242 -19.04 14.48 3.27
N TYR A 243 -18.75 13.43 2.47
CA TYR A 243 -17.90 12.29 2.79
C TYR A 243 -17.03 11.87 1.57
N PRO A 244 -15.87 12.50 1.34
CA PRO A 244 -15.00 12.11 0.23
C PRO A 244 -14.51 10.66 0.39
N PRO A 245 -14.38 9.89 -0.71
CA PRO A 245 -13.92 8.52 -0.65
C PRO A 245 -12.43 8.45 -0.20
N PRO A 246 -12.00 7.37 0.48
CA PRO A 246 -10.63 7.24 0.98
C PRO A 246 -9.56 7.48 -0.07
N MET A 247 -9.75 6.94 -1.28
CA MET A 247 -8.84 7.10 -2.42
C MET A 247 -8.59 8.58 -2.74
N ARG A 248 -9.65 9.40 -2.82
CA ARG A 248 -9.53 10.85 -3.04
C ARG A 248 -8.74 11.52 -1.92
N THR A 249 -9.07 11.21 -0.67
CA THR A 249 -8.38 11.84 0.48
C THR A 249 -6.88 11.54 0.51
N LEU A 250 -6.46 10.36 0.00
CA LEU A 250 -5.06 10.01 -0.11
C LEU A 250 -4.33 10.85 -1.17
N PHE A 251 -4.91 11.00 -2.35
CA PHE A 251 -4.33 11.82 -3.41
C PHE A 251 -4.31 13.31 -3.08
N GLU A 252 -5.38 13.84 -2.48
CA GLU A 252 -5.43 15.23 -1.99
C GLU A 252 -4.33 15.49 -0.96
N ALA A 253 -4.15 14.58 0.00
CA ALA A 253 -3.11 14.72 1.02
C ALA A 253 -1.69 14.52 0.47
N LEU A 254 -1.53 13.84 -0.68
CA LEU A 254 -0.27 13.76 -1.42
C LEU A 254 -0.01 15.00 -2.29
N GLY A 255 -1.02 15.81 -2.59
CA GLY A 255 -0.90 16.94 -3.51
C GLY A 255 -0.65 16.53 -4.96
N VAL A 256 -1.00 15.30 -5.36
CA VAL A 256 -0.79 14.79 -6.72
C VAL A 256 -2.09 14.34 -7.37
N LYS A 257 -2.22 14.57 -8.68
CA LYS A 257 -3.31 14.02 -9.50
C LYS A 257 -2.85 12.72 -10.14
N ALA A 258 -3.71 11.71 -10.17
CA ALA A 258 -3.38 10.44 -10.84
C ALA A 258 -3.05 10.63 -12.32
N SER A 259 -3.74 11.56 -13.02
CA SER A 259 -3.47 11.91 -14.42
C SER A 259 -2.04 12.42 -14.66
N ASN A 260 -1.44 13.05 -13.66
CA ASN A 260 -0.12 13.67 -13.77
C ASN A 260 1.01 12.71 -13.39
N LEU A 261 0.69 11.52 -12.89
CA LEU A 261 1.67 10.49 -12.60
C LEU A 261 1.98 9.70 -13.86
N GLU A 262 3.27 9.42 -14.06
CA GLU A 262 3.78 8.51 -15.09
C GLU A 262 3.02 7.18 -15.07
N LYS A 263 2.67 6.67 -16.26
CA LYS A 263 2.00 5.38 -16.39
C LYS A 263 3.05 4.29 -16.54
N ILE A 264 2.96 3.28 -15.68
CA ILE A 264 3.86 2.14 -15.69
C ILE A 264 3.11 0.98 -16.33
N ASP A 265 3.57 0.58 -17.51
CA ASP A 265 3.03 -0.56 -18.23
C ASP A 265 3.09 -1.84 -17.39
N ILE A 266 1.99 -2.57 -17.41
CA ILE A 266 1.89 -3.83 -16.68
C ILE A 266 2.48 -4.92 -17.57
N VAL A 267 3.80 -5.07 -17.50
CA VAL A 267 4.50 -6.14 -18.20
C VAL A 267 4.16 -7.47 -17.51
N ARG A 268 3.20 -8.21 -18.05
CA ARG A 268 2.93 -9.59 -17.63
C ARG A 268 3.96 -10.50 -18.28
N ARG A 269 4.96 -10.94 -17.51
CA ARG A 269 5.89 -11.98 -17.95
C ARG A 269 5.24 -13.35 -17.77
N SER A 270 5.49 -14.26 -18.72
CA SER A 270 5.06 -15.66 -18.60
C SER A 270 5.62 -16.29 -17.32
N PRO A 271 4.91 -17.21 -16.65
CA PRO A 271 5.48 -17.99 -15.55
C PRO A 271 6.75 -18.77 -15.96
N TYR A 272 6.91 -19.05 -17.25
CA TYR A 272 8.08 -19.70 -17.83
C TYR A 272 9.14 -18.71 -18.34
N TRP A 273 8.95 -17.41 -18.09
CA TRP A 273 9.90 -16.41 -18.51
C TRP A 273 11.19 -16.55 -17.69
N SER A 274 12.29 -16.90 -18.36
CA SER A 274 13.63 -16.86 -17.80
C SER A 274 14.29 -15.53 -18.16
N HIS A 275 15.11 -15.01 -17.25
CA HIS A 275 15.96 -13.87 -17.56
C HIS A 275 16.90 -14.27 -18.70
N ALA A 276 17.03 -13.41 -19.71
CA ALA A 276 18.01 -13.59 -20.78
C ALA A 276 19.45 -13.33 -20.31
N MET A 277 19.61 -12.73 -19.12
CA MET A 277 20.87 -12.32 -18.52
C MET A 277 20.94 -12.84 -17.09
N GLU A 278 22.12 -13.29 -16.69
CA GLU A 278 22.41 -13.60 -15.30
C GLU A 278 22.72 -12.29 -14.55
N ILE A 279 22.05 -12.06 -13.42
CA ILE A 279 22.27 -10.87 -12.60
C ILE A 279 22.99 -11.31 -11.34
N TYR A 280 24.16 -10.73 -11.10
CA TYR A 280 24.99 -11.02 -9.94
C TYR A 280 25.38 -9.72 -9.23
N ILE A 281 25.24 -9.70 -7.91
CA ILE A 281 25.65 -8.58 -7.04
C ILE A 281 26.62 -9.14 -6.00
N ALA A 282 27.89 -8.78 -6.12
CA ALA A 282 28.93 -9.21 -5.18
C ALA A 282 28.64 -8.69 -3.76
N ALA A 283 28.99 -9.47 -2.72
CA ALA A 283 28.67 -9.09 -1.34
C ALA A 283 29.62 -8.00 -0.80
N SER A 284 30.75 -7.78 -1.46
CA SER A 284 31.68 -6.71 -1.13
C SER A 284 32.43 -6.19 -2.36
N LYS A 285 33.02 -5.00 -2.22
CA LYS A 285 33.93 -4.44 -3.22
C LYS A 285 35.12 -5.37 -3.51
N HIS A 286 35.63 -6.07 -2.50
CA HIS A 286 36.78 -6.97 -2.65
C HIS A 286 36.42 -8.20 -3.49
N GLU A 287 35.25 -8.80 -3.23
CA GLU A 287 34.73 -9.89 -4.06
C GLU A 287 34.44 -9.42 -5.49
N SER A 288 33.84 -8.24 -5.67
CA SER A 288 33.57 -7.70 -7.01
C SER A 288 34.84 -7.54 -7.85
N LEU A 289 35.95 -7.11 -7.23
CA LEU A 289 37.24 -6.99 -7.92
C LEU A 289 37.82 -8.36 -8.26
N ALA A 290 37.71 -9.33 -7.34
CA ALA A 290 38.20 -10.68 -7.60
C ALA A 290 37.41 -11.36 -8.73
N ASP A 291 36.09 -11.17 -8.78
CA ASP A 291 35.21 -11.68 -9.82
C ASP A 291 35.54 -11.03 -11.18
N GLU A 292 35.75 -9.71 -11.23
CA GLU A 292 36.18 -8.99 -12.44
C GLU A 292 37.51 -9.52 -12.97
N MET A 293 38.50 -9.71 -12.09
CA MET A 293 39.81 -10.22 -12.48
C MET A 293 39.75 -11.67 -12.99
N ALA A 294 38.80 -12.46 -12.50
CA ALA A 294 38.58 -13.84 -12.91
C ALA A 294 37.72 -13.97 -14.18
N ASP A 295 37.05 -12.90 -14.61
CA ASP A 295 36.17 -12.94 -15.77
C ASP A 295 36.97 -13.17 -17.06
N THR A 296 36.50 -14.14 -17.83
CA THR A 296 37.13 -14.57 -19.08
C THR A 296 36.34 -14.14 -20.33
N ALA A 297 35.29 -13.34 -20.15
CA ALA A 297 34.47 -12.82 -21.24
C ALA A 297 35.32 -12.10 -22.31
N PRO A 298 35.02 -12.31 -23.61
CA PRO A 298 35.74 -11.65 -24.69
C PRO A 298 35.47 -10.14 -24.75
N ILE A 299 34.31 -9.71 -24.22
CA ILE A 299 33.86 -8.33 -24.17
C ILE A 299 33.45 -8.04 -22.72
N ARG A 300 33.97 -6.94 -22.17
CA ARG A 300 33.61 -6.43 -20.84
C ARG A 300 33.18 -4.98 -20.99
N ILE A 301 32.00 -4.65 -20.48
CA ILE A 301 31.43 -3.30 -20.56
C ILE A 301 31.20 -2.80 -19.15
N TYR A 302 31.68 -1.58 -18.88
CA TYR A 302 31.49 -0.89 -17.61
C TYR A 302 30.73 0.40 -17.89
N SER A 303 29.72 0.68 -17.07
CA SER A 303 28.97 1.92 -17.12
C SER A 303 28.90 2.57 -15.75
N ASP A 304 28.87 3.89 -15.73
CA ASP A 304 28.66 4.65 -14.52
C ASP A 304 27.88 5.95 -14.80
N GLY A 305 27.12 6.38 -13.80
CA GLY A 305 26.42 7.66 -13.78
C GLY A 305 27.14 8.65 -12.88
N SER A 306 27.31 9.89 -13.34
CA SER A 306 28.02 10.92 -12.56
C SER A 306 27.16 12.19 -12.41
N GLY A 307 27.21 12.77 -11.21
CA GLY A 307 26.83 14.16 -10.95
C GLY A 307 28.06 14.98 -10.60
N LEU A 308 28.45 15.90 -11.48
CA LEU A 308 29.63 16.75 -11.29
C LEU A 308 29.28 18.20 -11.67
N ASP A 309 29.66 19.15 -10.82
CA ASP A 309 29.46 20.59 -11.04
C ASP A 309 28.00 20.96 -11.43
N GLY A 310 27.02 20.28 -10.81
CA GLY A 310 25.59 20.49 -11.07
C GLY A 310 25.08 19.89 -12.37
N CYS A 311 25.89 19.06 -13.05
CA CYS A 311 25.57 18.40 -14.30
C CYS A 311 25.49 16.88 -14.11
N ILE A 312 24.44 16.26 -14.65
CA ILE A 312 24.27 14.81 -14.69
C ILE A 312 24.70 14.27 -16.05
N GLY A 313 25.54 13.25 -16.03
CA GLY A 313 25.94 12.51 -17.22
C GLY A 313 26.09 11.02 -16.96
N ALA A 314 26.28 10.28 -18.05
CA ALA A 314 26.56 8.86 -18.04
C ALA A 314 27.74 8.56 -18.97
N ALA A 315 28.53 7.56 -18.61
CA ALA A 315 29.60 7.06 -19.45
C ALA A 315 29.59 5.55 -19.48
N THR A 316 29.99 5.00 -20.62
CA THR A 316 30.12 3.55 -20.81
C THR A 316 31.39 3.28 -21.61
N VAL A 317 32.15 2.27 -21.21
CA VAL A 317 33.39 1.86 -21.87
C VAL A 317 33.37 0.35 -22.09
N MET A 318 33.65 -0.06 -23.33
CA MET A 318 33.80 -1.45 -23.73
C MET A 318 35.28 -1.80 -23.91
N PHE A 319 35.70 -2.91 -23.29
CA PHE A 319 37.01 -3.51 -23.41
C PHE A 319 36.91 -4.85 -24.14
N LYS A 320 37.77 -5.06 -25.16
CA LYS A 320 37.95 -6.34 -25.83
C LYS A 320 39.16 -7.08 -25.24
N ARG A 321 39.01 -8.37 -24.97
CA ARG A 321 40.10 -9.19 -24.40
C ARG A 321 41.24 -9.35 -25.40
N GLY A 322 42.45 -8.96 -25.02
CA GLY A 322 43.65 -8.97 -25.88
C GLY A 322 44.20 -7.58 -26.17
N ALA A 323 43.37 -6.54 -26.00
CA ALA A 323 43.80 -5.16 -25.89
C ALA A 323 44.57 -4.96 -24.58
N GLU A 324 45.67 -4.20 -24.59
CA GLU A 324 46.21 -3.69 -23.34
C GLU A 324 45.13 -2.85 -22.65
N ALA A 325 44.89 -3.07 -21.36
CA ALA A 325 43.77 -2.49 -20.60
C ALA A 325 43.76 -0.94 -20.53
N TRP A 326 44.73 -0.30 -21.18
CA TRP A 326 44.98 1.14 -21.21
C TRP A 326 45.25 1.67 -22.62
N ASP A 327 45.05 0.86 -23.67
CA ASP A 327 45.16 1.34 -25.04
C ASP A 327 43.86 2.05 -25.44
N GLU A 328 43.87 3.39 -25.41
CA GLU A 328 42.72 4.23 -25.78
C GLU A 328 42.27 4.00 -27.24
N GLU A 329 43.15 3.49 -28.12
CA GLU A 329 42.82 3.20 -29.51
C GLU A 329 41.95 1.94 -29.69
N GLU A 330 41.99 1.01 -28.72
CA GLU A 330 41.19 -0.23 -28.77
C GLU A 330 39.91 -0.18 -27.91
N GLN A 331 39.68 0.92 -27.20
CA GLN A 331 38.49 1.16 -26.37
C GLN A 331 37.37 1.82 -27.16
N THR A 332 36.15 1.29 -27.05
CA THR A 332 34.95 1.98 -27.54
C THR A 332 34.22 2.57 -26.34
N SER A 333 33.94 3.88 -26.38
CA SER A 333 33.21 4.54 -25.28
C SER A 333 32.07 5.40 -25.79
N LEU A 334 31.01 5.47 -25.00
CA LEU A 334 29.90 6.40 -25.18
C LEU A 334 29.83 7.30 -23.95
N ARG A 335 29.49 8.58 -24.17
CA ARG A 335 29.32 9.58 -23.11
C ARG A 335 28.08 10.40 -23.43
N LYS A 336 27.24 10.64 -22.44
CA LYS A 336 26.00 11.40 -22.62
C LYS A 336 25.78 12.36 -21.47
N TYR A 337 25.56 13.62 -21.82
CA TYR A 337 25.02 14.62 -20.90
C TYR A 337 23.50 14.48 -20.86
N LEU A 338 22.93 14.45 -19.65
CA LEU A 338 21.51 14.18 -19.44
C LEU A 338 20.74 15.41 -18.94
N GLY A 339 21.42 16.41 -18.37
CA GLY A 339 20.79 17.63 -17.86
C GLY A 339 21.45 18.12 -16.56
N SER A 340 20.81 19.08 -15.90
CA SER A 340 21.27 19.56 -14.60
C SER A 340 20.82 18.64 -13.45
N GLU A 341 21.47 18.76 -12.29
CA GLU A 341 21.07 18.08 -11.04
C GLU A 341 19.69 18.53 -10.51
N GLU A 342 19.15 19.65 -11.00
CA GLU A 342 17.80 20.11 -10.67
C GLU A 342 16.72 19.35 -11.46
N GLU A 343 17.08 18.85 -12.65
CA GLU A 343 16.16 18.17 -13.57
C GLU A 343 16.33 16.65 -13.56
N GLN A 344 17.53 16.16 -13.28
CA GLN A 344 17.91 14.75 -13.36
C GLN A 344 18.63 14.29 -12.11
N THR A 345 18.69 12.96 -11.90
CA THR A 345 19.40 12.36 -10.76
C THR A 345 20.49 11.42 -11.25
N VAL A 346 21.50 11.17 -10.41
CA VAL A 346 22.58 10.21 -10.71
C VAL A 346 22.03 8.82 -11.07
N TYR A 347 20.91 8.39 -10.45
CA TYR A 347 20.24 7.13 -10.80
C TYR A 347 19.72 7.09 -12.24
N VAL A 348 19.29 8.23 -12.79
CA VAL A 348 18.95 8.33 -14.23
C VAL A 348 20.21 8.21 -15.08
N GLY A 349 21.34 8.76 -14.60
CA GLY A 349 22.67 8.55 -15.17
C GLY A 349 23.07 7.08 -15.22
N GLU A 350 22.91 6.35 -14.12
CA GLU A 350 23.18 4.90 -14.06
C GLU A 350 22.34 4.13 -15.09
N GLN A 351 21.02 4.39 -15.17
CA GLN A 351 20.14 3.75 -16.15
C GLN A 351 20.50 4.09 -17.60
N ALA A 352 20.89 5.34 -17.88
CA ALA A 352 21.36 5.72 -19.19
C ALA A 352 22.66 4.99 -19.56
N GLY A 353 23.55 4.78 -18.60
CA GLY A 353 24.76 3.98 -18.75
C GLY A 353 24.47 2.52 -19.09
N GLU A 354 23.45 1.91 -18.47
CA GLU A 354 23.01 0.55 -18.81
C GLU A 354 22.49 0.47 -20.26
N LEU A 355 21.68 1.45 -20.71
CA LEU A 355 21.19 1.52 -22.09
C LEU A 355 22.34 1.71 -23.10
N MET A 356 23.29 2.59 -22.79
CA MET A 356 24.48 2.80 -23.61
C MET A 356 25.37 1.55 -23.68
N SER A 357 25.40 0.74 -22.62
CA SER A 357 26.08 -0.56 -22.61
C SER A 357 25.47 -1.54 -23.60
N LEU A 358 24.15 -1.55 -23.73
CA LEU A 358 23.47 -2.37 -24.72
C LEU A 358 23.70 -1.88 -26.16
N GLU A 359 23.95 -0.59 -26.37
CA GLU A 359 24.27 -0.03 -27.69
C GLU A 359 25.70 -0.36 -28.16
N LEU A 360 26.61 -0.64 -27.22
CA LEU A 360 27.98 -1.06 -27.51
C LEU A 360 28.12 -2.57 -27.79
N LEU A 361 27.12 -3.38 -27.42
CA LEU A 361 27.04 -4.82 -27.74
C LEU A 361 26.54 -5.04 -29.17
#